data_AF-A0A2J7Z1A2-F1
#
_entry.id   AF-A0A2J7Z1A2-F1
#
_cell.length_a   1.000
_cell.length_b   1.000
_cell.length_c   1.000
_cell.angle_alpha   90.00
_cell.angle_beta   90.00
_cell.angle_gamma   90.00
#
_symmetry.space_group_name_H-M   'P 1'
#
loop_
_entity.id
_entity.type
_entity.pdbx_description
1 polymer ?
#
loop_
_entity_poly.entity_id
_entity_poly.type
_entity_poly.pdbx_seq_one_letter_code
_entity_poly.pdbx_strand_id
1 'polypeptide(L)' 'MASSWKKTRGTLRLTVTIPANSRAVIRVPLTDEDHRVQAPTEARKTQVTDQVVSYRFGSGIWTFTVQAH' A
#
# COMPACT_ATOMS: atom_id res chain seq x y z
N MET A 1 14.20 6.23 4.55
CA MET A 1 12.93 5.57 4.17
C MET A 1 13.21 4.09 3.93
N ALA A 2 12.25 3.21 4.20
CA ALA A 2 12.41 1.78 3.94
C ALA A 2 11.08 1.14 3.54
N SER A 3 11.14 0.09 2.73
CA SER A 3 9.97 -0.72 2.36
C SER A 3 10.33 -2.19 2.36
N SER A 4 9.45 -3.02 2.87
CA SER A 4 9.56 -4.48 2.80
C SER A 4 8.22 -5.07 2.37
N TRP A 5 8.26 -6.12 1.56
CA TRP A 5 7.05 -6.83 1.15
C TRP A 5 7.25 -8.33 1.28
N LYS A 6 6.15 -9.02 1.52
CA LYS A 6 6.11 -10.48 1.56
C LYS A 6 4.82 -10.97 0.90
N LYS A 7 4.94 -11.90 -0.03
CA LYS A 7 3.80 -12.58 -0.66
C LYS A 7 3.66 -13.99 -0.08
N THR A 8 2.48 -14.33 0.41
CA THR A 8 2.13 -15.64 0.97
C THR A 8 0.74 -16.02 0.48
N ARG A 9 0.59 -17.17 -0.21
CA ARG A 9 -0.71 -17.75 -0.63
C ARG A 9 -1.72 -16.71 -1.18
N GLY A 10 -1.35 -16.00 -2.24
CA GLY A 10 -2.23 -14.99 -2.87
C GLY A 10 -2.38 -13.67 -2.10
N THR A 11 -1.78 -13.54 -0.91
CA THR A 11 -1.78 -12.30 -0.13
C THR A 11 -0.41 -11.63 -0.18
N LEU A 12 -0.34 -10.37 -0.59
CA LEU A 12 0.86 -9.54 -0.49
C LEU A 12 0.71 -8.57 0.68
N ARG A 13 1.66 -8.63 1.63
CA ARG A 13 1.77 -7.68 2.73
C ARG A 13 2.95 -6.74 2.46
N LEU A 14 2.67 -5.45 2.39
CA LEU A 14 3.66 -4.38 2.19
C LEU A 14 3.76 -3.55 3.46
N THR A 15 4.96 -3.37 4.01
CA THR A 15 5.24 -2.47 5.12
C THR A 15 6.18 -1.36 4.66
N VAL A 16 5.82 -0.12 4.95
CA VAL A 16 6.59 1.08 4.58
C VAL A 16 6.88 1.91 5.81
N THR A 17 8.15 2.28 6.00
CA THR A 17 8.61 3.17 7.06
C THR A 17 8.97 4.53 6.47
N ILE A 18 8.15 5.54 6.82
CA ILE A 18 8.35 6.93 6.44
C ILE A 18 9.01 7.65 7.62
N PRO A 19 10.23 8.19 7.47
CA PRO A 19 10.94 8.87 8.55
C PRO A 19 10.19 10.13 9.01
N ALA A 20 10.54 10.61 10.21
CA ALA A 20 9.96 11.83 10.78
C ALA A 20 10.07 13.03 9.81
N ASN A 21 9.10 13.95 9.89
CA ASN A 21 9.02 15.16 9.07
C ASN A 21 9.01 14.91 7.55
N SER A 22 8.67 13.70 7.13
CA SER A 22 8.61 13.32 5.72
C SER A 22 7.21 12.92 5.29
N ARG A 23 6.96 12.96 3.99
CA ARG A 23 5.73 12.48 3.35
C ARG A 23 6.10 11.58 2.18
N ALA A 24 5.28 10.57 1.91
CA ALA A 24 5.48 9.69 0.76
C ALA A 24 4.16 9.41 0.05
N VAL A 25 4.29 9.07 -1.23
CA VAL A 25 3.22 8.46 -2.03
C VAL A 25 3.54 6.99 -2.15
N ILE A 26 2.64 6.15 -1.66
CA ILE A 26 2.75 4.69 -1.73
C ILE A 26 1.86 4.21 -2.86
N ARG A 27 2.47 3.55 -3.85
CA ARG A 27 1.80 2.96 -5.00
C ARG A 27 1.69 1.47 -4.80
N VAL A 28 0.47 0.96 -4.74
CA VAL A 28 0.18 -0.46 -4.57
C VAL A 28 -0.34 -1.00 -5.91
N PRO A 29 0.35 -1.98 -6.52
CA PRO A 29 -0.12 -2.58 -7.77
C PRO A 29 -1.37 -3.43 -7.53
N LEU A 30 -2.35 -3.29 -8.41
CA LEU A 30 -3.49 -4.18 -8.52
C LEU A 30 -3.09 -5.25 -9.54
N THR A 31 -2.72 -6.44 -9.04
CA THR A 31 -2.15 -7.50 -9.89
C THR A 31 -3.19 -8.34 -10.64
N ASP A 32 -4.49 -8.11 -10.38
CA ASP A 32 -5.68 -8.72 -11.01
C ASP A 32 -6.87 -7.78 -10.77
N GLU A 33 -7.89 -7.83 -11.63
CA GLU A 33 -9.10 -6.97 -11.54
C GLU A 33 -9.84 -7.12 -10.19
N ASP A 34 -9.79 -8.30 -9.57
CA ASP A 34 -10.45 -8.57 -8.28
C ASP A 34 -9.56 -8.34 -7.05
N HIS A 35 -8.32 -7.85 -7.23
CA HIS A 35 -7.43 -7.60 -6.09
C HIS A 35 -7.97 -6.47 -5.20
N ARG A 36 -8.37 -6.82 -3.97
CA ARG A 36 -8.75 -5.84 -2.95
C ARG A 36 -7.54 -5.41 -2.13
N VAL A 37 -7.23 -4.12 -2.17
CA VAL A 37 -6.24 -3.49 -1.28
C VAL A 37 -6.90 -3.10 0.03
N GLN A 38 -6.54 -3.78 1.11
CA GLN A 38 -6.77 -3.30 2.47
C GLN A 38 -5.66 -2.32 2.83
N ALA A 39 -6.03 -1.05 2.88
CA ALA A 39 -5.14 0.03 3.30
C ALA A 39 -5.36 0.39 4.78
N PRO A 40 -4.38 1.01 5.46
CA PRO A 40 -4.55 1.54 6.80
C PRO A 40 -5.78 2.46 6.90
N THR A 41 -6.41 2.56 8.08
CA THR A 41 -7.62 3.39 8.27
C THR A 41 -7.39 4.87 7.92
N GLU A 42 -6.17 5.37 8.13
CA GLU A 42 -5.77 6.75 7.82
C GLU A 42 -5.44 6.97 6.33
N ALA A 43 -5.56 5.94 5.49
CA ALA A 43 -5.18 5.98 4.10
C ALA A 43 -6.10 6.89 3.28
N ARG A 44 -5.56 8.02 2.83
CA ARG A 44 -6.22 8.85 1.81
C ARG A 44 -5.79 8.40 0.42
N LYS A 45 -6.73 7.83 -0.34
CA LYS A 45 -6.55 7.57 -1.76
C LYS A 45 -6.33 8.89 -2.48
N THR A 46 -5.28 8.95 -3.28
CA THR A 46 -4.94 10.13 -4.10
C THR A 46 -5.13 9.87 -5.58
N GLN A 47 -5.05 8.61 -6.00
CA GLN A 47 -5.32 8.18 -7.35
C GLN A 47 -5.72 6.71 -7.35
N VAL A 48 -6.71 6.37 -8.19
CA VAL A 48 -7.12 5.00 -8.47
C VAL A 48 -7.10 4.84 -9.99
N THR A 49 -6.42 3.81 -10.46
CA THR A 49 -6.40 3.35 -11.86
C THR A 49 -6.62 1.84 -11.85
N ASP A 50 -6.88 1.25 -13.00
CA ASP A 50 -7.11 -0.19 -13.12
C ASP A 50 -5.89 -1.02 -12.70
N GLN A 51 -4.68 -0.43 -12.72
CA GLN A 51 -3.42 -1.13 -12.43
C GLN A 51 -2.80 -0.75 -11.08
N VAL A 52 -3.16 0.40 -10.50
CA VAL A 52 -2.50 0.96 -9.32
C VAL A 52 -3.47 1.76 -8.47
N VAL A 53 -3.38 1.57 -7.14
CA VAL A 53 -3.94 2.49 -6.14
C VAL A 53 -2.81 3.25 -5.47
N SER A 54 -2.92 4.57 -5.44
CA SER A 54 -1.94 5.46 -4.81
C SER A 54 -2.50 6.11 -3.55
N TYR A 55 -1.70 6.10 -2.48
CA TYR A 55 -2.04 6.67 -1.18
C TYR A 55 -0.98 7.66 -0.72
N ARG A 56 -1.38 8.73 -0.03
CA ARG A 56 -0.45 9.69 0.57
C ARG A 56 -0.43 9.53 2.07
N PHE A 57 0.76 9.41 2.63
CA PHE A 57 0.98 9.28 4.07
C PHE A 57 2.04 10.26 4.58
N GLY A 58 1.90 10.61 5.86
CA GLY A 58 2.94 11.26 6.65
C GLY A 58 3.93 10.24 7.23
N SER A 59 4.80 10.72 8.11
CA SER A 59 5.73 9.89 8.87
C SER A 59 5.01 8.78 9.64
N GLY A 60 5.65 7.62 9.77
CA GLY A 60 5.09 6.48 10.47
C GLY A 60 5.43 5.15 9.80
N ILE A 61 4.85 4.08 10.34
CA ILE A 61 4.95 2.73 9.78
C ILE A 61 3.57 2.33 9.28
N TRP A 62 3.48 2.01 8.00
CA TRP A 62 2.22 1.74 7.32
C TRP A 62 2.23 0.34 6.75
N THR A 63 1.15 -0.41 6.95
CA THR A 63 1.01 -1.79 6.43
C THR A 63 -0.18 -1.87 5.50
N PHE A 64 0.03 -2.45 4.31
CA PHE A 64 -0.99 -2.73 3.32
C PHE A 64 -1.09 -4.23 3.12
N THR A 65 -2.30 -4.70 2.89
CA THR A 65 -2.56 -6.08 2.52
C THR A 65 -3.31 -6.09 1.19
N VAL A 66 -2.76 -6.77 0.20
CA VAL A 66 -3.39 -7.00 -1.11
C VAL A 66 -3.78 -8.46 -1.15
N GLN A 67 -5.04 -8.76 -1.39
CA GLN A 67 -5.55 -10.14 -1.45
C GLN A 67 -6.06 -10.44 -2.85
N ALA A 68 -5.56 -11.51 -3.46
CA ALA A 68 -6.18 -12.13 -4.61
C ALA A 68 -7.51 -12.74 -4.17
N HIS A 69 -8.57 -12.52 -4.93
CA HIS A 69 -9.87 -13.14 -4.70
C HIS A 69 -9.93 -14.53 -5.34
#